data_AF-A0A5D2B8M2-F1
#
_entry.id   AF-A0A5D2B8M2-F1
#
_cell.length_a   1.000
_cell.length_b   1.000
_cell.length_c   1.000
_cell.angle_alpha   90.00
_cell.angle_beta   90.00
_cell.angle_gamma   90.00
#
_symmetry.space_group_name_H-M   'P 1'
#
loop_
_entity.id
_entity.type
_entity.pdbx_description
1 polymer ?
#
loop_
_entity_poly.entity_id
_entity_poly.type
_entity_poly.pdbx_seq_one_letter_code
_entity_poly.pdbx_strand_id
1 'polypeptide(L)'
;FPITNQKLNGHNFVQWSQSVLMYIFGRRKDEYLTDVVPVSIKMDPHYHTWKIENHMVMLWLINSMTMKIGEKFLLYKTTKGIWDATREIYSSSENTSKLF
;
A
#
# COMPACT_ATOMS: atom_id res chain seq x y z
N PHE A 1 17.13 3.34 -2.43
CA PHE A 1 16.21 3.49 -3.57
C PHE A 1 14.86 3.95 -3.07
N PRO A 2 14.37 5.13 -3.51
CA PRO A 2 13.01 5.55 -3.22
C PRO A 2 12.02 4.53 -3.81
N ILE A 3 10.91 4.29 -3.12
CA ILE A 3 9.89 3.31 -3.54
C ILE A 3 9.23 3.74 -4.84
N THR A 4 9.06 5.05 -5.00
CA THR A 4 8.54 5.69 -6.21
C THR A 4 9.34 6.97 -6.47
N ASN A 5 9.47 7.36 -7.74
CA ASN A 5 10.06 8.67 -8.09
C ASN A 5 9.11 9.83 -7.80
N GLN A 6 7.79 9.56 -7.81
CA GLN A 6 6.75 10.53 -7.51
C GLN A 6 5.84 10.00 -6.41
N LYS A 7 5.59 10.83 -5.40
CA LYS A 7 4.65 10.51 -4.34
C LYS A 7 3.21 10.51 -4.86
N LEU A 8 2.35 9.67 -4.28
CA LEU A 8 0.92 9.73 -4.56
C LEU A 8 0.38 11.11 -4.17
N ASN A 9 -0.21 11.81 -5.14
CA ASN A 9 -0.75 13.16 -4.99
C ASN A 9 -2.27 13.23 -5.23
N GLY A 10 -2.91 12.09 -5.53
CA GLY A 10 -4.34 11.97 -5.76
C GLY A 10 -4.77 11.96 -7.23
N HIS A 11 -3.85 12.27 -8.14
CA HIS A 11 -4.10 12.31 -9.59
C HIS A 11 -3.20 11.38 -10.40
N ASN A 12 -2.23 10.72 -9.75
CA ASN A 12 -1.22 9.87 -10.38
C ASN A 12 -1.26 8.42 -9.88
N PHE A 13 -2.46 7.91 -9.56
CA PHE A 13 -2.62 6.59 -8.94
C PHE A 13 -2.07 5.46 -9.83
N VAL A 14 -2.29 5.48 -11.13
CA VAL A 14 -1.80 4.45 -12.06
C VAL A 14 -0.27 4.41 -12.06
N GLN A 15 0.42 5.54 -12.22
CA GLN A 15 1.89 5.55 -12.23
C GLN A 15 2.47 5.18 -10.85
N TRP A 16 1.86 5.69 -9.78
CA TRP A 16 2.28 5.39 -8.41
C TRP A 16 2.10 3.90 -8.08
N SER A 17 0.92 3.33 -8.38
CA SER A 17 0.59 1.94 -8.08
C SER A 17 1.49 0.97 -8.83
N GLN A 18 1.82 1.24 -10.10
CA GLN A 18 2.79 0.44 -10.86
C GLN A 18 4.17 0.46 -10.21
N SER A 19 4.67 1.63 -9.81
CA SER A 19 5.98 1.77 -9.17
C SER A 19 6.05 1.02 -7.82
N VAL A 20 5.00 1.17 -7.00
CA VAL A 20 4.87 0.47 -5.72
C VAL A 20 4.83 -1.04 -5.92
N LEU A 21 4.04 -1.53 -6.88
CA LEU A 21 3.98 -2.95 -7.20
C LEU A 21 5.36 -3.49 -7.61
N MET A 22 6.06 -2.83 -8.52
CA MET A 22 7.41 -3.24 -8.94
C MET A 22 8.39 -3.31 -7.76
N TYR A 23 8.35 -2.31 -6.87
CA TYR A 23 9.20 -2.28 -5.67
C TYR A 23 8.90 -3.44 -4.71
N ILE A 24 7.61 -3.68 -4.43
CA ILE A 24 7.16 -4.71 -3.48
C ILE A 24 7.43 -6.12 -4.04
N PHE A 25 7.11 -6.36 -5.31
CA PHE A 25 7.43 -7.63 -5.99
C PHE A 25 8.95 -7.87 -6.02
N GLY A 26 9.75 -6.85 -6.31
CA GLY A 26 11.21 -6.95 -6.28
C GLY A 26 11.79 -7.34 -4.92
N ARG A 27 10.99 -7.23 -3.84
CA ARG A 27 11.36 -7.63 -2.48
C ARG A 27 10.63 -8.88 -1.96
N ARG A 28 9.80 -9.53 -2.78
CA ARG A 28 8.99 -10.70 -2.38
C ARG A 28 8.14 -10.41 -1.15
N LYS A 29 7.35 -9.33 -1.25
CA LYS A 29 6.42 -8.85 -0.21
C LYS A 29 5.02 -8.60 -0.76
N ASP A 30 4.71 -9.16 -1.92
CA ASP A 30 3.44 -8.99 -2.62
C ASP A 30 2.26 -9.65 -1.91
N GLU A 31 2.52 -10.68 -1.10
CA GLU A 31 1.50 -11.33 -0.26
C GLU A 31 0.81 -10.31 0.66
N TYR A 32 1.53 -9.30 1.17
CA TYR A 32 1.00 -8.28 2.06
C TYR A 32 0.01 -7.30 1.39
N LEU A 33 -0.04 -7.27 0.05
CA LEU A 33 -1.02 -6.49 -0.71
C LEU A 33 -2.29 -7.30 -1.04
N THR A 34 -2.14 -8.62 -1.18
CA THR A 34 -3.21 -9.53 -1.61
C THR A 34 -3.90 -10.22 -0.43
N ASP A 35 -3.19 -10.45 0.67
CA ASP A 35 -3.57 -11.45 1.66
C ASP A 35 -4.90 -11.19 2.35
N VAL A 36 -5.84 -12.10 2.07
CA VAL A 36 -6.90 -12.49 2.99
C VAL A 36 -6.21 -13.26 4.12
N VAL A 37 -5.62 -12.56 5.09
CA VAL A 37 -4.95 -13.21 6.22
C VAL A 37 -5.94 -14.16 6.90
N PRO A 38 -5.69 -15.49 6.91
CA PRO A 38 -6.56 -16.40 7.59
C PRO A 38 -6.41 -16.14 9.10
N VAL A 39 -7.52 -16.27 9.80
CA VAL A 39 -7.62 -16.19 11.27
C VAL A 39 -6.58 -17.08 11.99
N SER A 40 -5.98 -18.05 11.30
CA SER A 40 -4.90 -18.92 11.77
C SER A 40 -3.61 -18.21 12.18
N ILE A 41 -3.29 -17.04 11.58
CA ILE A 41 -2.00 -16.38 11.80
C ILE A 41 -1.83 -15.91 13.26
N LYS A 42 -2.91 -15.60 14.01
CA LYS A 42 -2.77 -15.18 15.41
C LYS A 42 -2.29 -16.30 16.35
N MET A 43 -2.47 -17.57 15.95
CA MET A 43 -1.99 -18.74 16.69
C MET A 43 -0.68 -19.30 16.11
N ASP A 44 -0.20 -18.71 15.01
CA ASP A 44 1.01 -19.12 14.34
C ASP A 44 2.25 -18.55 15.06
N PRO A 45 3.27 -19.37 15.39
CA PRO A 45 4.57 -18.90 15.87
C PRO A 45 5.20 -17.79 15.01
N HIS A 46 4.87 -17.72 13.73
CA HIS A 46 5.35 -16.72 12.77
C HIS A 46 4.56 -15.41 12.78
N TYR A 47 3.54 -15.25 13.64
CA TYR A 47 2.75 -14.02 13.74
C TYR A 47 3.60 -12.76 13.96
N HIS A 48 4.63 -12.88 14.80
CA HIS A 48 5.51 -11.76 15.11
C HIS A 48 6.26 -11.28 13.86
N THR A 49 6.80 -12.23 13.08
CA THR A 49 7.47 -11.94 11.81
C THR A 49 6.51 -11.31 10.81
N TRP A 50 5.34 -11.92 10.62
CA TRP A 50 4.30 -11.36 9.75
C TRP A 50 3.94 -9.92 10.15
N LYS A 51 3.78 -9.65 11.45
CA LYS A 51 3.47 -8.31 11.97
C LYS A 51 4.58 -7.31 11.64
N ILE A 52 5.84 -7.67 11.83
CA ILE A 52 6.99 -6.81 11.49
C ILE A 52 6.97 -6.47 10.00
N GLU A 53 6.85 -7.49 9.15
CA GLU A 53 6.89 -7.32 7.71
C GLU A 53 5.69 -6.53 7.19
N ASN A 54 4.49 -6.77 7.71
CA ASN A 54 3.30 -5.97 7.44
C ASN A 54 3.56 -4.48 7.78
N HIS A 55 4.06 -4.16 8.97
CA HIS A 55 4.33 -2.75 9.33
C HIS A 55 5.43 -2.13 8.47
N MET A 56 6.42 -2.92 8.03
CA MET A 56 7.44 -2.45 7.10
C MET A 56 6.84 -2.04 5.75
N VAL A 57 5.95 -2.87 5.18
CA VAL A 57 5.30 -2.53 3.91
C VAL A 57 4.30 -1.38 4.07
N MET A 58 3.61 -1.28 5.22
CA MET A 58 2.80 -0.09 5.55
C MET A 58 3.64 1.19 5.52
N LEU A 59 4.82 1.18 6.16
CA LEU A 59 5.72 2.32 6.17
C LEU A 59 6.19 2.70 4.77
N TRP A 60 6.45 1.71 3.91
CA TRP A 60 6.76 1.95 2.50
C TRP A 60 5.60 2.64 1.77
N LEU A 61 4.39 2.14 1.91
CA LEU A 61 3.20 2.75 1.30
C LEU A 61 3.02 4.20 1.76
N ILE A 62 3.01 4.45 3.07
CA ILE A 62 2.78 5.78 3.65
C ILE A 62 3.88 6.76 3.20
N ASN A 63 5.15 6.34 3.19
CA ASN A 63 6.26 7.21 2.78
C ASN A 63 6.25 7.51 1.27
N SER A 64 5.64 6.64 0.46
CA SER A 64 5.43 6.86 -0.97
C SER A 64 4.24 7.78 -1.27
N MET A 65 3.53 8.26 -0.25
CA MET A 65 2.43 9.22 -0.39
C MET A 65 2.87 10.63 0.01
N THR A 66 2.15 11.63 -0.50
CA THR A 66 2.24 12.99 0.06
C THR A 66 1.79 12.98 1.53
N MET A 67 2.32 13.89 2.35
CA MET A 67 2.03 13.95 3.78
C MET A 67 0.52 13.96 4.07
N LYS A 68 -0.22 14.84 3.39
CA LYS A 68 -1.68 14.96 3.49
C LYS A 68 -2.44 13.67 3.15
N ILE A 69 -1.92 12.85 2.24
CA ILE A 69 -2.55 11.57 1.88
C ILE A 69 -2.15 10.49 2.87
N GLY A 70 -0.86 10.38 3.21
CA GLY A 70 -0.34 9.38 4.14
C GLY A 70 -0.97 9.47 5.53
N GLU A 71 -1.26 10.68 6.03
CA GLU A 71 -1.94 10.90 7.31
C GLU A 71 -3.28 10.18 7.42
N LYS A 72 -4.02 10.05 6.31
CA LYS A 72 -5.33 9.37 6.28
C LYS A 72 -5.22 7.87 6.57
N PHE A 73 -4.03 7.30 6.40
CA PHE A 73 -3.80 5.86 6.47
C PHE A 73 -3.01 5.44 7.72
N LEU A 74 -2.58 6.38 8.57
CA LEU A 74 -1.77 6.08 9.77
C LEU A 74 -2.47 5.16 10.78
N LEU A 75 -3.81 5.16 10.82
CA LEU A 75 -4.60 4.36 11.76
C LEU A 75 -4.94 2.95 11.24
N TYR A 76 -4.57 2.63 10.00
CA TYR A 76 -4.78 1.29 9.46
C TYR A 76 -3.88 0.28 10.16
N LYS A 77 -4.36 -0.96 10.25
CA LYS A 77 -3.64 -2.05 10.94
C LYS A 77 -2.90 -2.99 9.99
N THR A 78 -3.21 -2.92 8.69
CA THR A 78 -2.68 -3.85 7.69
C THR A 78 -2.28 -3.10 6.43
N THR A 79 -1.21 -3.59 5.78
CA THR A 79 -0.77 -3.13 4.46
C THR A 79 -1.90 -3.22 3.45
N LYS A 80 -2.59 -4.36 3.42
CA LYS A 80 -3.75 -4.57 2.55
C LYS A 80 -4.83 -3.51 2.73
N GLY A 81 -5.16 -3.16 3.97
CA GLY A 81 -6.18 -2.14 4.24
C GLY A 81 -5.77 -0.77 3.67
N ILE A 82 -4.51 -0.37 3.82
CA ILE A 82 -3.99 0.86 3.20
C ILE A 82 -4.08 0.76 1.67
N TRP A 83 -3.62 -0.34 1.10
CA TRP A 83 -3.57 -0.55 -0.34
C TRP A 83 -4.96 -0.53 -1.00
N ASP A 84 -5.91 -1.28 -0.45
CA ASP A 84 -7.27 -1.37 -0.96
C ASP A 84 -7.99 -0.02 -0.85
N ALA A 85 -7.91 0.64 0.31
CA ALA A 85 -8.51 1.97 0.49
C ALA A 85 -7.89 3.03 -0.44
N THR A 86 -6.56 2.99 -0.63
CA THR A 86 -5.89 3.89 -1.58
C THR A 86 -6.39 3.65 -3.00
N ARG A 87 -6.52 2.39 -3.41
CA ARG A 87 -7.05 2.03 -4.74
C ARG A 87 -8.49 2.50 -4.89
N GLU A 88 -9.35 2.27 -3.93
CA GLU A 88 -10.75 2.70 -3.99
C GLU A 88 -10.90 4.22 -4.16
N ILE A 89 -10.16 4.99 -3.35
CA ILE A 89 -10.26 6.45 -3.33
C ILE A 89 -9.66 7.08 -4.60
N TYR A 90 -8.51 6.58 -5.06
CA TYR A 90 -7.70 7.28 -6.06
C TYR A 90 -7.66 6.62 -7.45
N SER A 91 -8.15 5.38 -7.61
CA SER A 91 -8.28 4.79 -8.96
C SER A 91 -9.44 5.39 -9.75
N SER A 92 -10.49 5.86 -9.06
CA SER A 92 -11.67 6.47 -9.66
C SER A 92 -11.45 7.95 -10.02
N SER A 93 -10.67 8.69 -9.23
CA SER A 93 -10.34 10.11 -9.49
C SER A 93 -9.49 10.32 -10.75
N GLU A 94 -8.72 9.31 -11.16
CA GLU A 94 -7.91 9.34 -12.38
C GLU A 94 -8.69 8.90 -13.63
N ASN A 95 -9.82 8.20 -13.45
CA ASN A 95 -10.72 7.86 -14.55
C ASN A 95 -11.62 9.06 -14.93
N THR A 96 -12.01 9.89 -13.98
CA THR A 96 -12.80 11.10 -14.26
C THR A 96 -11.95 12.23 -14.85
N SER A 97 -10.66 12.32 -14.55
CA SER A 97 -9.76 13.34 -15.14
C SER A 97 -9.39 13.07 -16.60
N LYS A 98 -9.63 11.87 -17.13
CA LYS A 98 -9.43 11.53 -18.56
C LYS A 98 -10.66 11.75 -19.44
N LEU A 99 -11.80 12.08 -18.83
CA LEU A 99 -13.10 12.23 -19.51
C LEU A 99 -13.46 13.69 -19.81
N PHE A 100 -12.58 14.65 -19.51
CA PHE A 100 -12.74 16.08 -19.81
C PHE A 100 -11.52 16.63 -20.54
#